data_AF-A0A7J3SLV1-F1
#
_entry.id   AF-A0A7J3SLV1-F1
#
_cell.length_a   1.000
_cell.length_b   1.000
_cell.length_c   1.000
_cell.angle_alpha   90.00
_cell.angle_beta   90.00
_cell.angle_gamma   90.00
#
_symmetry.space_group_name_H-M   'P 1'
#
loop_
_entity.id
_entity.type
_entity.pdbx_description
1 polymer ?
#
loop_
_entity_poly.entity_id
_entity_poly.type
_entity_poly.pdbx_seq_one_letter_code
_entity_poly.pdbx_strand_id
1 'polypeptide(L)'
;MNEKMARALELFEKLKNVEAIATDLDGTLTENRQGYRIPVEVIEGMSLLRKAGVKIFFVSANSFPIVYGLARYLGADGAVAENGCFVSTFEGGTKRPYIVEPCKDAPRDVAKLIAERLPNLVRESWQNEFRKHDFALEL
;
A
#
# COMPACT_ATOMS: atom_id res chain seq x y z
N MET A 1 5.20 -20.85 29.84
CA MET A 1 5.25 -19.68 28.94
C MET A 1 4.14 -19.85 27.90
N ASN A 2 3.24 -18.88 27.70
CA ASN A 2 2.12 -19.09 26.76
C ASN A 2 2.60 -18.98 25.30
N GLU A 3 1.87 -19.60 24.38
CA GLU A 3 2.22 -19.70 22.96
C GLU A 3 2.34 -18.33 22.26
N LYS A 4 1.50 -17.35 22.64
CA LYS A 4 1.59 -15.97 22.13
C LYS A 4 2.89 -15.29 22.57
N MET A 5 3.34 -15.51 23.80
CA MET A 5 4.57 -14.95 24.34
C MET A 5 5.80 -15.52 23.62
N ALA A 6 5.80 -16.83 23.35
CA ALA A 6 6.86 -17.49 22.59
C ALA A 6 6.94 -16.93 21.16
N ARG A 7 5.79 -16.79 20.49
CA ARG A 7 5.72 -16.23 19.13
C ARG A 7 6.14 -14.76 19.08
N ALA A 8 5.80 -13.97 20.10
CA ALA A 8 6.25 -12.58 20.20
C ALA A 8 7.77 -12.48 20.33
N LEU A 9 8.39 -13.29 21.20
CA LEU A 9 9.86 -13.32 21.36
C LEU A 9 10.57 -13.74 20.07
N GLU A 10 10.04 -14.74 19.36
CA GLU A 10 10.56 -15.14 18.06
C GLU A 10 10.47 -14.00 17.03
N LEU A 11 9.34 -13.28 16.99
CA LEU A 11 9.19 -12.11 16.14
C LEU A 11 10.19 -11.00 16.51
N PHE A 12 10.37 -10.71 17.80
CA PHE A 12 11.34 -9.72 18.26
C PHE A 12 12.76 -10.04 17.79
N GLU A 13 13.19 -11.30 17.92
CA GLU A 13 14.51 -11.72 17.43
C GLU A 13 14.64 -11.57 15.91
N LYS A 14 13.58 -11.86 15.15
CA LYS A 14 13.55 -11.67 13.69
C LYS A 14 13.56 -10.20 13.30
N LEU A 15 12.91 -9.34 14.09
CA LEU A 15 12.75 -7.91 13.80
C LEU A 15 13.91 -7.05 14.33
N LYS A 16 14.82 -7.59 15.15
CA LYS A 16 15.85 -6.80 15.85
C LYS A 16 16.75 -5.96 14.95
N ASN A 17 16.95 -6.39 13.70
CA ASN A 17 17.79 -5.72 12.70
C ASN A 17 16.96 -5.17 11.53
N VAL A 18 15.64 -5.12 11.67
CA VAL A 18 14.77 -4.61 10.61
C VAL A 18 14.78 -3.09 10.66
N GLU A 19 15.30 -2.48 9.60
CA GLU A 19 15.35 -1.02 9.45
C GLU A 19 14.11 -0.47 8.75
N ALA A 20 13.42 -1.30 7.96
CA ALA A 20 12.24 -0.90 7.20
C ALA A 20 11.25 -2.06 7.02
N ILE A 21 9.96 -1.73 6.98
CA ILE A 21 8.85 -2.64 6.69
C ILE A 21 8.08 -2.08 5.50
N ALA A 22 7.86 -2.93 4.49
CA ALA A 22 6.92 -2.68 3.42
C ALA A 22 5.70 -3.56 3.62
N THR A 23 4.50 -2.98 3.58
CA THR A 23 3.25 -3.71 3.82
C THR A 23 2.19 -3.33 2.81
N ASP A 24 1.42 -4.32 2.40
CA ASP A 24 0.19 -4.10 1.64
C ASP A 24 -0.93 -3.53 2.53
N LEU A 25 -1.98 -2.98 1.90
CA LEU A 25 -3.12 -2.37 2.56
C LEU A 25 -4.33 -3.31 2.57
N ASP A 26 -4.94 -3.56 1.41
CA ASP A 26 -6.25 -4.19 1.28
C ASP A 26 -6.17 -5.70 1.53
N GLY A 27 -6.78 -6.15 2.62
CA GLY A 27 -6.69 -7.54 3.09
C GLY A 27 -5.40 -7.87 3.83
N THR A 28 -4.55 -6.87 4.09
CA THR A 28 -3.29 -7.00 4.83
C THR A 28 -3.31 -6.15 6.10
N LEU A 29 -3.43 -4.82 5.99
CA LEU A 29 -3.65 -3.93 7.13
C LEU A 29 -5.13 -3.74 7.45
N THR A 30 -6.01 -3.96 6.48
CA THR A 30 -7.45 -3.96 6.73
C THR A 30 -7.89 -5.25 7.43
N GLU A 31 -8.96 -5.17 8.22
CA GLU A 31 -9.46 -6.30 9.03
C GLU A 31 -9.69 -7.59 8.22
N ASN A 32 -10.09 -7.44 6.95
CA ASN A 32 -10.30 -8.54 6.02
C ASN A 32 -10.29 -8.03 4.58
N ARG A 33 -10.37 -8.96 3.62
CA ARG A 33 -10.41 -8.67 2.18
C ARG A 33 -11.73 -8.05 1.68
N GLN A 34 -12.78 -8.02 2.50
CA GLN A 34 -14.10 -7.49 2.13
C GLN A 34 -14.32 -6.06 2.64
N GLY A 35 -13.44 -5.53 3.48
CA GLY A 35 -13.57 -4.22 4.09
C GLY A 35 -12.29 -3.39 4.03
N TYR A 36 -12.47 -2.08 4.07
CA TYR A 36 -11.38 -1.08 4.01
C TYR A 36 -11.00 -0.52 5.39
N ARG A 37 -11.56 -1.10 6.46
CA ARG A 37 -11.33 -0.64 7.83
C ARG A 37 -9.95 -1.10 8.28
N ILE A 38 -9.11 -0.14 8.65
CA ILE A 38 -7.84 -0.37 9.34
C ILE A 38 -8.10 -0.31 10.85
N PRO A 39 -7.82 -1.38 11.61
CA PRO A 39 -7.96 -1.38 13.08
C PRO A 39 -7.07 -0.32 13.75
N VAL A 40 -7.49 0.18 14.91
CA VAL A 40 -6.69 1.16 15.66
C VAL A 40 -5.37 0.56 16.14
N GLU A 41 -5.35 -0.74 16.41
CA GLU A 41 -4.20 -1.51 16.85
C GLU A 41 -3.08 -1.50 15.78
N VAL A 42 -3.43 -1.39 14.49
CA VAL A 42 -2.45 -1.22 13.42
C VAL A 42 -1.73 0.12 13.56
N ILE A 43 -2.47 1.19 13.83
CA ILE A 43 -1.91 2.54 14.01
C ILE A 43 -1.01 2.57 15.27
N GLU A 44 -1.45 1.92 16.35
CA GLU A 44 -0.64 1.77 17.57
C GLU A 44 0.66 1.00 17.30
N GLY A 45 0.58 -0.14 16.60
CA GLY A 45 1.73 -0.94 16.21
C GLY A 45 2.72 -0.15 15.34
N MET A 46 2.22 0.58 14.35
CA MET A 46 3.04 1.49 13.53
C MET A 46 3.72 2.57 14.37
N SER A 47 3.05 3.11 15.39
CA SER A 47 3.64 4.08 16.32
C SER A 47 4.82 3.48 17.09
N LEU A 48 4.69 2.24 17.57
CA LEU A 48 5.77 1.53 18.27
C LEU A 48 6.97 1.26 17.37
N LEU A 49 6.73 0.77 16.15
CA LEU A 49 7.78 0.50 15.16
C LEU A 49 8.57 1.78 14.81
N ARG A 50 7.88 2.88 14.59
CA ARG A 50 8.53 4.18 14.31
C ARG A 50 9.34 4.70 15.48
N LYS A 51 8.85 4.56 16.71
CA LYS A 51 9.61 4.92 17.93
C LYS A 51 10.88 4.09 18.06
N ALA A 52 10.88 2.86 17.55
CA ALA A 52 12.06 2.00 17.47
C ALA A 52 12.97 2.31 16.27
N GLY A 53 12.65 3.32 15.46
CA GLY A 53 13.45 3.74 14.29
C GLY A 53 13.15 2.96 13.00
N VAL A 54 12.15 2.08 12.99
CA VAL A 54 11.78 1.30 11.82
C VAL A 54 10.96 2.16 10.85
N LYS A 55 11.39 2.21 9.60
CA LYS A 55 10.69 2.88 8.50
C LYS A 55 9.52 2.05 8.00
N ILE A 56 8.42 2.70 7.61
CA ILE A 56 7.22 1.99 7.15
C ILE A 56 6.83 2.49 5.76
N PHE A 57 6.58 1.58 4.83
CA PHE A 57 6.15 1.90 3.47
C PHE A 57 4.87 1.14 3.15
N PHE A 58 3.87 1.86 2.63
CA PHE A 58 2.66 1.22 2.11
C PHE A 58 2.86 0.82 0.66
N VAL A 59 2.45 -0.38 0.28
CA VAL A 59 2.63 -0.93 -1.06
C VAL A 59 1.30 -1.47 -1.54
N SER A 60 0.63 -0.79 -2.47
CA SER A 60 -0.70 -1.19 -2.91
C SER A 60 -0.87 -1.06 -4.42
N ALA A 61 -1.74 -1.90 -4.98
CA ALA A 61 -2.18 -1.80 -6.36
C ALA A 61 -3.08 -0.58 -6.59
N ASN A 62 -3.56 0.10 -5.53
CA ASN A 62 -4.49 1.23 -5.61
C ASN A 62 -3.85 2.47 -6.28
N SER A 63 -4.66 3.45 -6.66
CA SER A 63 -4.18 4.68 -7.31
C SER A 63 -3.26 5.48 -6.38
N PHE A 64 -2.28 6.18 -6.97
CA PHE A 64 -1.29 6.91 -6.20
C PHE A 64 -1.89 7.90 -5.17
N PRO A 65 -2.90 8.73 -5.49
CA PRO A 65 -3.47 9.66 -4.52
C PRO A 65 -4.03 8.99 -3.25
N ILE A 66 -4.60 7.78 -3.37
CA ILE A 66 -5.19 7.04 -2.25
C ILE A 66 -4.09 6.52 -1.33
N VAL A 67 -3.12 5.77 -1.89
CA VAL A 67 -2.04 5.17 -1.09
C VAL A 67 -1.15 6.26 -0.48
N TYR A 68 -0.84 7.30 -1.26
CA TYR A 68 -0.08 8.46 -0.79
C TYR A 68 -0.77 9.17 0.37
N GLY A 69 -2.07 9.43 0.25
CA GLY A 69 -2.86 10.08 1.31
C GLY A 69 -2.85 9.26 2.59
N LEU A 70 -3.14 7.96 2.49
CA LEU A 70 -3.11 7.04 3.63
C LEU A 70 -1.73 6.99 4.29
N ALA A 71 -0.67 6.80 3.51
CA ALA A 71 0.70 6.77 4.01
C ALA A 71 1.04 8.05 4.79
N ARG A 72 0.68 9.22 4.22
CA ARG A 72 0.95 10.51 4.82
C ARG A 72 0.21 10.72 6.14
N TYR A 73 -1.08 10.38 6.20
CA TYR A 73 -1.91 10.64 7.37
C TYR A 73 -1.79 9.57 8.47
N LEU A 74 -1.50 8.31 8.10
CA LEU A 74 -1.23 7.24 9.06
C LEU A 74 0.24 7.21 9.53
N GLY A 75 1.08 8.04 8.92
CA GLY A 75 2.43 8.30 9.38
C GLY A 75 3.46 7.26 8.93
N ALA A 76 3.21 6.59 7.80
CA ALA A 76 4.26 5.87 7.09
C ALA A 76 5.31 6.86 6.54
N ASP A 77 6.44 6.33 6.06
CA ASP A 77 7.58 7.06 5.50
C ASP A 77 7.54 7.15 3.96
N GLY A 78 6.59 6.47 3.33
CA GLY A 78 6.42 6.51 1.89
C GLY A 78 5.32 5.57 1.38
N ALA A 79 5.10 5.60 0.08
CA ALA A 79 4.10 4.79 -0.59
C ALA A 79 4.60 4.30 -1.96
N VAL A 80 4.25 3.05 -2.27
CA VAL A 80 4.33 2.45 -3.59
C VAL A 80 2.91 2.18 -4.07
N ALA A 81 2.55 2.72 -5.22
CA ALA A 81 1.18 2.67 -5.75
C ALA A 81 1.15 2.18 -7.19
N GLU A 82 -0.05 1.90 -7.72
CA GLU A 82 -0.27 1.45 -9.09
C GLU A 82 0.65 0.27 -9.47
N ASN A 83 0.70 -0.75 -8.60
CA ASN A 83 1.54 -1.95 -8.80
C ASN A 83 3.05 -1.65 -8.96
N GLY A 84 3.54 -0.55 -8.37
CA GLY A 84 4.94 -0.14 -8.45
C GLY A 84 5.21 1.00 -9.41
N CYS A 85 4.21 1.50 -10.13
CA CYS A 85 4.36 2.60 -11.07
C CYS A 85 4.49 3.98 -10.43
N PHE A 86 4.24 4.08 -9.13
CA PHE A 86 4.66 5.21 -8.32
C PHE A 86 5.44 4.71 -7.11
N VAL A 87 6.55 5.36 -6.81
CA VAL A 87 7.30 5.20 -5.56
C VAL A 87 7.49 6.58 -4.96
N SER A 88 7.15 6.75 -3.69
CA SER A 88 7.30 8.01 -2.98
C SER A 88 7.91 7.84 -1.61
N THR A 89 8.67 8.85 -1.18
CA THR A 89 9.22 8.95 0.17
C THR A 89 8.91 10.32 0.77
N PHE A 90 8.78 10.35 2.09
CA PHE A 90 8.61 11.58 2.85
C PHE A 90 9.94 11.91 3.53
N GLU A 91 10.66 12.89 2.99
CA GLU A 91 11.86 13.38 3.67
C GLU A 91 11.48 14.18 4.92
N GLY A 92 12.16 13.89 6.02
CA GLY A 92 11.84 14.36 7.38
C GLY A 92 11.55 15.85 7.49
N GLY A 93 10.25 16.20 7.49
CA GLY A 93 9.76 17.56 7.73
C GLY A 93 9.43 18.38 6.48
N THR A 94 9.65 17.87 5.27
CA THR A 94 9.27 18.60 4.05
C THR A 94 7.80 18.36 3.68
N LYS A 95 7.11 19.41 3.22
CA LYS A 95 5.73 19.25 2.73
C LYS A 95 5.68 18.52 1.38
N ARG A 96 6.76 18.54 0.60
CA ARG A 96 6.83 17.95 -0.73
C ARG A 96 7.45 16.56 -0.68
N PRO A 97 6.77 15.54 -1.22
CA PRO A 97 7.35 14.20 -1.32
C PRO A 97 8.40 14.13 -2.45
N TYR A 98 9.33 13.20 -2.34
CA TYR A 98 10.08 12.72 -3.51
C TYR A 98 9.25 11.62 -4.19
N ILE A 99 9.09 11.70 -5.51
CA ILE A 99 8.26 10.77 -6.29
C ILE A 99 9.06 10.29 -7.51
N VAL A 100 9.02 8.98 -7.74
CA VAL A 100 9.58 8.31 -8.92
C VAL A 100 8.47 7.56 -9.63
N GLU A 101 8.45 7.67 -10.95
CA GLU A 101 7.48 7.05 -11.85
C GLU A 101 8.23 6.11 -12.80
N PRO A 102 8.52 4.85 -12.40
CA PRO A 102 9.38 3.96 -13.17
C PRO A 102 8.69 3.30 -14.38
N CYS A 103 7.35 3.32 -14.41
CA CYS A 103 6.56 2.68 -15.47
C CYS A 103 6.34 3.59 -16.68
N LYS A 104 6.07 2.96 -17.81
CA LYS A 104 5.38 3.59 -18.94
C LYS A 104 3.88 3.39 -18.79
N ASP A 105 3.10 4.19 -19.51
CA ASP A 105 1.64 4.07 -19.49
C ASP A 105 1.18 2.72 -20.03
N ALA A 106 0.23 2.10 -19.33
CA ALA A 106 -0.43 0.88 -19.74
C ALA A 106 -1.18 1.09 -21.06
N PRO A 107 -1.31 0.04 -21.90
CA PRO A 107 -2.09 0.09 -23.13
C PRO A 107 -3.60 0.10 -22.80
N ARG A 108 -4.11 1.25 -22.36
CA ARG A 108 -5.50 1.44 -21.90
C ARG A 108 -6.51 0.97 -22.93
N ASP A 109 -6.25 1.19 -24.20
CA ASP A 109 -7.14 0.78 -25.29
C ASP A 109 -7.35 -0.74 -25.33
N VAL A 110 -6.31 -1.52 -25.02
CA VAL A 110 -6.42 -2.99 -24.94
C VAL A 110 -7.28 -3.39 -23.74
N ALA A 111 -7.06 -2.78 -22.57
CA ALA A 111 -7.84 -3.09 -21.38
C ALA A 111 -9.32 -2.71 -21.53
N LYS A 112 -9.61 -1.55 -22.15
CA LYS A 112 -10.96 -1.13 -22.51
C LYS A 112 -11.62 -2.09 -23.48
N LEU A 113 -10.91 -2.50 -24.54
CA LEU A 113 -11.41 -3.49 -25.48
C LEU A 113 -11.75 -4.81 -24.78
N ILE A 114 -10.95 -5.25 -23.82
CA ILE A 114 -11.25 -6.44 -23.02
C ILE A 114 -12.56 -6.26 -22.23
N ALA A 115 -12.73 -5.12 -21.54
CA ALA A 115 -13.96 -4.81 -20.80
C ALA A 115 -15.20 -4.75 -21.71
N GLU A 116 -15.08 -4.15 -22.89
CA GLU A 116 -16.15 -4.07 -23.90
C GLU A 116 -16.52 -5.45 -24.48
N ARG A 117 -15.53 -6.34 -24.67
CA ARG A 117 -15.74 -7.67 -25.26
C ARG A 117 -16.21 -8.70 -24.25
N LEU A 118 -15.91 -8.52 -22.96
CA LEU A 118 -16.25 -9.44 -21.89
C LEU A 118 -17.03 -8.73 -20.76
N PRO A 119 -18.13 -8.02 -21.05
CA PRO A 119 -18.81 -7.16 -20.07
C PRO A 119 -19.48 -7.93 -18.93
N ASN A 120 -19.68 -9.24 -19.09
CA ASN A 120 -20.22 -10.12 -18.05
C ASN A 120 -19.15 -10.75 -17.14
N LEU A 121 -17.86 -10.55 -17.45
CA LEU A 121 -16.74 -11.14 -16.71
C LEU A 121 -15.86 -10.09 -16.06
N VAL A 122 -15.71 -8.93 -16.70
CA VAL A 122 -14.87 -7.85 -16.21
C VAL A 122 -15.49 -6.50 -16.48
N ARG A 123 -15.17 -5.54 -15.62
CA ARG A 123 -15.50 -4.12 -15.77
C ARG A 123 -14.30 -3.25 -15.44
N GLU A 124 -14.32 -2.00 -15.88
CA GLU A 124 -13.31 -1.04 -15.49
C GLU A 124 -13.42 -0.71 -13.99
N SER A 125 -12.28 -0.61 -13.31
CA SER A 125 -12.26 -0.11 -11.95
C SER A 125 -12.57 1.39 -11.93
N TRP A 126 -13.38 1.83 -10.97
CA TRP A 126 -13.64 3.27 -10.75
C TRP A 126 -12.36 4.05 -10.45
N GLN A 127 -11.32 3.37 -9.93
CA GLN A 127 -10.03 3.99 -9.63
C GLN A 127 -9.28 4.44 -10.88
N ASN A 128 -9.62 3.94 -12.07
CA ASN A 128 -8.93 4.25 -13.32
C ASN A 128 -8.93 5.74 -13.69
N GLU A 129 -9.90 6.51 -13.18
CA GLU A 129 -9.94 7.98 -13.31
C GLU A 129 -8.75 8.65 -12.60
N PHE A 130 -8.22 8.01 -11.56
CA PHE A 130 -7.13 8.53 -10.73
C PHE A 130 -5.80 7.81 -10.97
N ARG A 131 -5.77 6.79 -11.83
CA ARG A 131 -4.54 6.08 -12.20
C ARG A 131 -3.86 6.78 -13.37
N LYS A 132 -2.54 6.92 -13.31
CA LYS A 132 -1.76 7.51 -14.41
C LYS A 132 -1.14 6.45 -15.31
N HIS A 133 -0.44 5.49 -14.73
CA HIS A 133 0.36 4.52 -15.47
C HIS A 133 -0.33 3.18 -15.60
N ASP A 134 -1.10 2.78 -14.60
CA ASP A 134 -1.78 1.49 -14.58
C ASP A 134 -3.26 1.60 -15.00
N PHE A 135 -3.85 0.46 -15.39
CA PHE A 135 -5.26 0.35 -15.72
C PHE A 135 -5.84 -0.95 -15.14
N ALA A 136 -6.76 -0.80 -14.20
CA ALA A 136 -7.34 -1.92 -13.46
C ALA A 136 -8.68 -2.38 -14.06
N LEU A 137 -8.82 -3.70 -14.15
CA LEU A 137 -10.08 -4.39 -14.41
C LEU A 137 -10.52 -5.13 -13.16
N GLU A 138 -11.81 -5.10 -12.87
CA GLU A 138 -12.46 -5.80 -11.76
C GLU A 138 -13.28 -6.97 -12.31
N LEU A 139 -13.26 -8.11 -11.62
CA LEU A 139 -14.10 -9.28 -11.88
C LEU A 139 -15.50 -9.12 -11.26
#